data_AF-A0A9D6MCL0-F1
#
_entry.id   AF-A0A9D6MCL0-F1
#
_cell.length_a   1.000
_cell.length_b   1.000
_cell.length_c   1.000
_cell.angle_alpha   90.00
_cell.angle_beta   90.00
_cell.angle_gamma   90.00
#
_symmetry.space_group_name_H-M   'P 1'
#
loop_
_entity.id
_entity.type
_entity.pdbx_description
1 polymer ?
#
loop_
_entity_poly.entity_id
_entity_poly.type
_entity_poly.pdbx_seq_one_letter_code
_entity_poly.pdbx_strand_id
1 'polypeptide(L)'
;MHLLFTERTHDVEDHKGQVAFPGGRADEGDESRIATALRETEEEIGLRRGDVTVVGTLDELLTVTQYRVTPVVGTFGWPYEFKASRAEIASIFDAPLDWLADPANLEIKSYQSPMGGLQVPVYYFHYGGHTIWGVTARIVLSFLEAIGMRK
;
A
#
# COMPACT_ATOMS: atom_id res chain seq x y z
N MET A 1 -9.96 3.68 -13.27
CA MET A 1 -8.91 2.75 -12.74
C MET A 1 -8.81 2.97 -11.24
N HIS A 2 -8.50 1.92 -10.48
CA HIS A 2 -8.61 1.92 -9.02
C HIS A 2 -7.31 1.34 -8.43
N LEU A 3 -6.99 1.71 -7.19
CA LEU A 3 -5.95 1.06 -6.39
C LEU A 3 -6.62 0.10 -5.41
N LEU A 4 -6.08 -1.11 -5.30
CA LEU A 4 -6.50 -2.14 -4.36
C LEU A 4 -5.71 -1.99 -3.05
N PHE A 5 -6.41 -2.11 -1.93
CA PHE A 5 -5.85 -2.04 -0.58
C PHE A 5 -6.34 -3.23 0.26
N THR A 6 -5.57 -3.52 1.29
CA THR A 6 -5.94 -4.45 2.36
C THR A 6 -5.99 -3.72 3.68
N GLU A 7 -6.84 -4.17 4.58
CA GLU A 7 -6.87 -3.74 5.97
C GLU A 7 -6.52 -4.93 6.84
N ARG A 8 -5.48 -4.79 7.67
CA ARG A 8 -5.06 -5.87 8.56
C ARG A 8 -6.08 -6.09 9.69
N THR A 9 -6.20 -7.32 10.15
CA THR A 9 -7.01 -7.66 11.34
C THR A 9 -6.49 -6.93 12.60
N HIS A 10 -7.29 -6.92 13.66
CA HIS A 10 -6.87 -6.37 14.96
C HIS A 10 -6.04 -7.36 15.79
N ASP A 11 -5.87 -8.59 15.28
CA ASP A 11 -5.26 -9.73 15.98
C ASP A 11 -3.77 -9.94 15.63
N VAL A 12 -3.23 -9.22 14.63
CA VAL A 12 -1.80 -9.24 14.29
C VAL A 12 -0.96 -8.49 15.33
N GLU A 13 0.26 -8.97 15.60
CA GLU A 13 1.13 -8.39 16.65
C GLU A 13 1.52 -6.93 16.37
N ASP A 14 1.71 -6.57 15.10
CA ASP A 14 2.08 -5.23 14.65
C ASP A 14 1.02 -4.62 13.71
N HIS A 15 0.92 -3.28 13.67
CA HIS A 15 0.16 -2.53 12.67
C HIS A 15 -1.35 -2.87 12.56
N LYS A 16 -1.98 -3.19 13.69
CA LYS A 16 -3.41 -3.51 13.82
C LYS A 16 -4.33 -2.49 13.13
N GLY A 17 -5.25 -2.98 12.30
CA GLY A 17 -6.25 -2.14 11.60
C GLY A 17 -5.65 -1.15 10.60
N GLN A 18 -4.37 -1.28 10.24
CA GLN A 18 -3.75 -0.38 9.27
C GLN A 18 -4.07 -0.81 7.84
N VAL A 19 -4.35 0.19 7.01
CA VAL A 19 -4.51 0.02 5.57
C VAL A 19 -3.13 -0.02 4.90
N ALA A 20 -2.92 -1.04 4.08
CA ALA A 20 -1.69 -1.25 3.32
C ALA A 20 -2.00 -1.70 1.88
N PHE A 21 -0.96 -1.72 1.05
CA PHE A 21 -0.96 -2.54 -0.16
C PHE A 21 -0.63 -3.99 0.22
N PRO A 22 -1.12 -4.99 -0.53
CA PRO A 22 -0.65 -6.36 -0.38
C PRO A 22 0.87 -6.43 -0.52
N GLY A 23 1.52 -7.19 0.35
CA GLY A 23 2.98 -7.30 0.36
C GLY A 23 3.56 -7.58 1.75
N GLY A 24 4.83 -7.97 1.75
CA GLY A 24 5.51 -8.39 2.96
C GLY A 24 7.03 -8.36 2.83
N ARG A 25 7.68 -9.15 3.69
CA ARG A 25 9.14 -9.19 3.78
C ARG A 25 9.70 -10.10 2.68
N ALA A 26 10.88 -9.74 2.16
CA ALA A 26 11.60 -10.62 1.26
C ALA A 26 12.15 -11.84 2.01
N ASP A 27 11.92 -13.01 1.44
CA ASP A 27 12.47 -14.29 1.91
C ASP A 27 13.80 -14.60 1.22
N GLU A 28 14.62 -15.46 1.81
CA GLU A 28 15.94 -15.85 1.26
C GLU A 28 15.85 -16.45 -0.15
N GLY A 29 14.72 -17.05 -0.49
CA GLY A 29 14.45 -17.64 -1.80
C GLY A 29 13.89 -16.67 -2.85
N ASP A 30 13.57 -15.42 -2.48
CA ASP A 30 12.99 -14.46 -3.43
C ASP A 30 14.06 -13.92 -4.39
N GLU A 31 13.90 -14.18 -5.68
CA GLU A 31 14.86 -13.78 -6.72
C GLU A 31 14.92 -12.27 -6.95
N SER A 32 13.87 -11.53 -6.55
CA SER A 32 13.78 -10.07 -6.68
C SER A 32 12.69 -9.49 -5.79
N ARG A 33 12.68 -8.16 -5.62
CA ARG A 33 11.58 -7.44 -4.93
C ARG A 33 10.23 -7.62 -5.63
N ILE A 34 10.22 -7.79 -6.95
CA ILE A 34 9.01 -8.09 -7.71
C ILE A 34 8.50 -9.49 -7.35
N ALA A 35 9.40 -10.48 -7.28
CA ALA A 35 9.04 -11.85 -6.88
C ALA A 35 8.45 -11.88 -5.46
N THR A 36 9.06 -11.16 -4.50
CA THR A 36 8.51 -10.97 -3.15
C THR A 36 7.10 -10.40 -3.21
N ALA A 37 6.90 -9.26 -3.89
CA ALA A 37 5.59 -8.60 -3.92
C ALA A 37 4.49 -9.50 -4.51
N LEU A 38 4.80 -10.25 -5.59
CA LEU A 38 3.85 -11.17 -6.20
C LEU A 38 3.53 -12.38 -5.31
N ARG A 39 4.54 -12.96 -4.64
CA ARG A 39 4.34 -14.07 -3.69
C ARG A 39 3.44 -13.64 -2.53
N GLU A 40 3.79 -12.53 -1.88
CA GLU A 40 3.05 -11.99 -0.74
C GLU A 40 1.62 -11.60 -1.13
N THR A 41 1.43 -10.99 -2.30
CA THR A 41 0.09 -10.67 -2.82
C THR A 41 -0.75 -11.93 -3.03
N GLU A 42 -0.15 -13.00 -3.55
CA GLU A 42 -0.82 -14.28 -3.74
C GLU A 42 -1.17 -14.94 -2.39
N GLU A 43 -0.29 -14.87 -1.39
CA GLU A 43 -0.48 -15.42 -0.05
C GLU A 43 -1.54 -14.65 0.76
N GLU A 44 -1.52 -13.32 0.72
CA GLU A 44 -2.41 -12.46 1.51
C GLU A 44 -3.83 -12.40 0.94
N ILE A 45 -3.98 -12.28 -0.39
CA ILE A 45 -5.28 -12.01 -1.03
C ILE A 45 -5.66 -13.01 -2.12
N GLY A 46 -4.84 -14.01 -2.42
CA GLY A 46 -5.13 -15.05 -3.41
C GLY A 46 -5.05 -14.58 -4.87
N LEU A 47 -4.52 -13.37 -5.13
CA LEU A 47 -4.30 -12.88 -6.49
C LEU A 47 -3.06 -13.57 -7.07
N ARG A 48 -3.29 -14.50 -7.99
CA ARG A 48 -2.22 -15.35 -8.55
C ARG A 48 -1.20 -14.49 -9.29
N ARG A 49 0.08 -14.78 -9.06
CA ARG A 49 1.19 -14.09 -9.74
C ARG A 49 1.07 -14.06 -11.28
N GLY A 50 0.49 -15.11 -11.87
CA GLY A 50 0.29 -15.22 -13.32
C GLY A 50 -0.83 -14.35 -13.88
N ASP A 51 -1.72 -13.84 -13.02
CA ASP A 51 -2.81 -12.94 -13.41
C ASP A 51 -2.40 -11.45 -13.34
N VAL A 52 -1.20 -11.18 -12.81
CA VAL A 52 -0.65 -9.83 -12.63
C VAL A 52 0.31 -9.49 -13.77
N THR A 53 0.00 -8.42 -14.50
CA THR A 53 0.95 -7.79 -15.42
C THR A 53 1.72 -6.70 -14.68
N VAL A 54 3.00 -6.97 -14.40
CA VAL A 54 3.89 -6.00 -13.74
C VAL A 54 4.24 -4.87 -14.72
N VAL A 55 4.03 -3.63 -14.28
CA VAL A 55 4.32 -2.42 -15.04
C VAL A 55 5.72 -1.90 -14.70
N GLY A 56 6.12 -1.96 -13.43
CA GLY A 56 7.41 -1.49 -12.97
C GLY A 56 7.46 -1.30 -11.45
N THR A 57 8.47 -0.57 -10.98
CA THR A 57 8.64 -0.22 -9.56
C THR A 57 8.66 1.30 -9.38
N LEU A 58 8.19 1.78 -8.23
CA LEU A 58 8.41 3.16 -7.79
C LEU A 58 9.72 3.27 -7.00
N ASP A 59 10.14 4.49 -6.72
CA ASP A 59 11.31 4.76 -5.89
C ASP A 59 11.16 4.15 -4.48
N GLU A 60 12.29 3.70 -3.95
CA GLU A 60 12.32 3.10 -2.62
C GLU A 60 12.02 4.12 -1.52
N LEU A 61 11.25 3.69 -0.52
CA LEU A 61 10.89 4.48 0.63
C LEU A 61 11.55 3.91 1.88
N LEU A 62 12.23 4.77 2.64
CA LEU A 62 12.67 4.43 3.99
C LEU A 62 11.53 4.73 4.98
N THR A 63 11.16 3.72 5.76
CA THR A 63 10.20 3.86 6.87
C THR A 63 10.90 4.45 8.10
N VAL A 64 10.11 5.00 9.03
CA VAL A 64 10.61 5.48 10.33
C VAL A 64 11.25 4.37 11.18
N THR A 65 10.90 3.11 10.89
CA THR A 65 11.45 1.90 11.51
C THR A 65 12.66 1.33 10.75
N GLN A 66 13.25 2.11 9.82
CA GLN A 66 14.41 1.73 9.00
C GLN A 66 14.18 0.56 8.01
N TYR A 67 12.93 0.25 7.68
CA TYR A 67 12.65 -0.67 6.58
C TYR A 67 12.78 0.06 5.24
N ARG A 68 13.32 -0.64 4.25
CA ARG A 68 13.37 -0.21 2.86
C ARG A 68 12.25 -0.89 2.11
N VAL A 69 11.27 -0.10 1.69
CA VAL A 69 10.09 -0.57 0.95
C VAL A 69 10.27 -0.23 -0.52
N THR A 70 10.12 -1.23 -1.38
CA THR A 70 10.16 -1.09 -2.84
C THR A 70 8.74 -1.31 -3.38
N PRO A 71 7.97 -0.26 -3.73
CA PRO A 71 6.63 -0.44 -4.26
C PRO A 71 6.66 -1.02 -5.68
N VAL A 72 5.90 -2.08 -5.91
CA VAL A 72 5.76 -2.74 -7.22
C VAL A 72 4.39 -2.41 -7.78
N VAL A 73 4.35 -1.90 -9.01
CA VAL A 73 3.11 -1.55 -9.71
C VAL A 73 2.73 -2.70 -10.64
N GLY A 74 1.56 -3.28 -10.41
CA GLY A 74 0.98 -4.32 -11.24
C GLY A 74 -0.48 -4.01 -11.58
N THR A 75 -0.94 -4.57 -12.69
CA THR A 75 -2.34 -4.53 -13.12
C THR A 75 -2.88 -5.95 -13.26
N PHE A 76 -4.18 -6.13 -13.06
CA PHE A 76 -4.87 -7.41 -13.20
C PHE A 76 -6.29 -7.19 -13.73
N GLY A 77 -6.93 -8.25 -14.19
CA GLY A 77 -8.31 -8.20 -14.70
C GLY A 77 -9.36 -8.06 -13.59
N TRP A 78 -10.37 -7.22 -13.81
CA TRP A 78 -11.53 -7.08 -12.91
C TRP A 78 -12.81 -7.63 -13.58
N PRO A 79 -13.73 -8.28 -12.84
CA PRO A 79 -13.67 -8.62 -11.41
C PRO A 79 -12.70 -9.76 -11.11
N TYR A 80 -12.20 -9.82 -9.87
CA TYR A 80 -11.34 -10.89 -9.37
C TYR A 80 -11.92 -11.54 -8.11
N GLU A 81 -11.85 -12.86 -8.01
CA GLU A 81 -12.29 -13.60 -6.82
C GLU A 81 -11.13 -13.70 -5.81
N PHE A 82 -11.02 -12.71 -4.94
CA PHE A 82 -9.99 -12.70 -3.90
C PHE A 82 -10.24 -13.76 -2.84
N LYS A 83 -9.15 -14.35 -2.35
CA LYS A 83 -9.14 -15.30 -1.23
C LYS A 83 -8.24 -14.74 -0.14
N ALA A 84 -8.80 -13.83 0.65
CA ALA A 84 -8.11 -13.22 1.77
C ALA A 84 -7.67 -14.29 2.79
N SER A 85 -6.41 -14.23 3.20
CA SER A 85 -5.93 -14.93 4.38
C SER A 85 -6.63 -14.34 5.61
N ARG A 86 -7.65 -15.05 6.10
CA ARG A 86 -8.49 -14.60 7.23
C ARG A 86 -7.72 -14.36 8.53
N ALA A 87 -6.52 -14.93 8.65
CA ALA A 87 -5.66 -14.69 9.80
C ALA A 87 -5.12 -13.26 9.83
N GLU A 88 -4.88 -12.64 8.67
CA GLU A 88 -4.14 -11.38 8.56
C GLU A 88 -4.95 -10.23 7.97
N ILE A 89 -5.92 -10.51 7.09
CA ILE A 89 -6.67 -9.49 6.35
C ILE A 89 -8.13 -9.46 6.80
N ALA A 90 -8.56 -8.32 7.34
CA ALA A 90 -9.94 -8.06 7.73
C ALA A 90 -10.82 -7.69 6.53
N SER A 91 -10.29 -6.86 5.62
CA SER A 91 -11.02 -6.40 4.45
C SER A 91 -10.09 -6.15 3.26
N ILE A 92 -10.64 -6.31 2.06
CA ILE A 92 -10.03 -5.91 0.79
C ILE A 92 -10.98 -4.89 0.17
N PHE A 93 -10.46 -3.74 -0.21
CA PHE A 93 -11.24 -2.67 -0.82
C PHE A 93 -10.41 -1.93 -1.86
N ASP A 94 -11.07 -1.15 -2.71
CA ASP A 94 -10.40 -0.34 -3.71
C ASP A 94 -10.84 1.13 -3.63
N ALA A 95 -9.97 2.03 -4.09
CA ALA A 95 -10.28 3.45 -4.21
C ALA A 95 -10.02 3.96 -5.64
N PRO A 96 -10.92 4.77 -6.22
CA PRO A 96 -10.73 5.34 -7.56
C PRO A 96 -9.52 6.27 -7.61
N LEU A 97 -8.73 6.19 -8.67
CA LEU A 97 -7.58 7.08 -8.86
C LEU A 97 -7.98 8.56 -8.91
N ASP A 98 -9.09 8.90 -9.58
CA ASP A 98 -9.55 10.28 -9.67
C ASP A 98 -9.93 10.85 -8.30
N TRP A 99 -10.47 10.02 -7.41
CA TRP A 99 -10.78 10.42 -6.04
C TRP A 99 -9.51 10.64 -5.22
N LEU A 100 -8.52 9.74 -5.35
CA LEU A 100 -7.22 9.88 -4.68
C LEU A 100 -6.38 11.06 -5.20
N ALA A 101 -6.58 11.44 -6.47
CA ALA A 101 -5.87 12.54 -7.10
C ALA A 101 -6.42 13.92 -6.71
N ASP A 102 -7.69 14.00 -6.27
CA ASP A 102 -8.30 15.24 -5.84
C ASP A 102 -7.64 15.76 -4.54
N PRO A 103 -7.00 16.95 -4.57
CA PRO A 103 -6.37 17.53 -3.39
C PRO A 103 -7.34 17.77 -2.21
N ALA A 104 -8.64 17.90 -2.47
CA ALA A 104 -9.65 18.06 -1.42
C ALA A 104 -9.78 16.81 -0.52
N ASN A 105 -9.36 15.64 -1.02
CA ASN A 105 -9.42 14.38 -0.29
C ASN A 105 -8.13 14.08 0.49
N LEU A 106 -7.10 14.91 0.33
CA LEU A 106 -5.82 14.77 1.02
C LEU A 106 -5.77 15.65 2.27
N GLU A 107 -5.68 15.02 3.43
CA GLU A 107 -5.36 15.70 4.68
C GLU A 107 -3.87 15.56 5.00
N ILE A 108 -3.24 16.66 5.44
CA ILE A 108 -1.83 16.70 5.83
C ILE A 108 -1.74 17.15 7.28
N LYS A 109 -1.14 16.34 8.14
CA LYS A 109 -0.86 16.66 9.54
C LYS A 109 0.64 16.70 9.79
N SER A 110 1.11 17.67 10.57
CA SER A 110 2.49 17.69 11.05
C SER A 110 2.66 16.71 12.20
N TYR A 111 3.58 15.75 12.06
CA TYR A 111 3.98 14.86 13.14
C TYR A 111 5.30 15.32 13.75
N GLN A 112 5.31 15.48 15.07
CA GLN A 112 6.52 15.70 15.85
C GLN A 112 6.99 14.39 16.46
N SER A 113 8.22 13.98 16.14
CA SER A 113 8.85 12.84 16.79
C SER A 113 8.92 13.07 18.32
N PRO A 114 8.50 12.10 19.15
CA PRO A 114 8.63 12.18 20.61
C PRO A 114 10.08 12.35 21.09
N MET A 115 11.06 11.97 20.26
CA MET A 115 12.49 12.08 20.56
C MET A 115 13.10 13.45 20.22
N GLY A 116 12.29 14.41 19.76
CA GLY A 116 12.76 15.69 19.21
C GLY A 116 13.28 15.53 17.78
N GLY A 117 12.98 16.51 16.91
CA GLY A 117 13.37 16.47 15.49
C GLY A 117 12.53 17.39 14.60
N LEU A 118 12.79 17.36 13.29
CA LEU A 118 11.98 18.08 12.30
C LEU A 118 10.52 17.60 12.33
N GLN A 119 9.59 18.55 12.17
CA GLN A 119 8.21 18.22 11.84
C GLN A 119 8.18 17.58 10.45
N VAL A 120 7.64 16.37 10.36
CA VAL A 120 7.44 15.69 9.08
C VAL A 120 5.96 15.68 8.73
N PRO A 121 5.58 15.93 7.47
CA PRO A 121 4.21 15.82 7.04
C PRO A 121 3.78 14.34 7.02
N VAL A 122 2.61 14.07 7.56
CA VAL A 122 1.93 12.78 7.46
C VAL A 122 0.65 12.98 6.66
N TYR A 123 0.50 12.15 5.63
CA TYR A 123 -0.58 12.22 4.66
C TYR A 123 -1.69 11.24 5.03
N TYR A 124 -2.93 11.65 4.85
CA TYR A 124 -4.13 10.88 5.15
C TYR A 124 -5.14 11.01 4.01
N PHE A 125 -5.75 9.89 3.65
CA PHE A 125 -6.98 9.82 2.87
C PHE A 125 -8.03 9.06 3.68
N HIS A 126 -9.24 9.61 3.74
CA HIS A 126 -10.38 8.98 4.41
C HIS A 126 -11.41 8.55 3.37
N TYR A 127 -11.48 7.25 3.08
CA TYR A 127 -12.29 6.72 1.98
C TYR A 127 -13.05 5.48 2.42
N GLY A 128 -14.37 5.47 2.19
CA GLY A 128 -15.20 4.27 2.42
C GLY A 128 -15.19 3.74 3.86
N GLY A 129 -14.91 4.60 4.85
CA GLY A 129 -14.75 4.19 6.26
C GLY A 129 -13.33 3.74 6.62
N HIS A 130 -12.42 3.63 5.65
CA HIS A 130 -11.02 3.30 5.86
C HIS A 130 -10.15 4.56 5.90
N THR A 131 -8.99 4.45 6.57
CA THR A 131 -7.98 5.52 6.62
C THR A 131 -6.70 5.01 5.99
N ILE A 132 -6.35 5.54 4.82
CA ILE A 132 -5.07 5.30 4.14
C ILE A 132 -4.10 6.38 4.61
N TRP A 133 -3.02 6.03 5.30
CA TRP A 133 -2.14 7.02 5.90
C TRP A 133 -0.67 6.59 5.93
N GLY A 134 0.21 7.51 6.34
CA GLY A 134 1.62 7.20 6.57
C GLY A 134 2.34 6.74 5.31
N VAL A 135 3.02 5.60 5.37
CA VAL A 135 3.78 5.05 4.24
C VAL A 135 2.85 4.68 3.08
N THR A 136 1.69 4.08 3.35
CA THR A 136 0.71 3.72 2.31
C THR A 136 0.24 4.96 1.53
N ALA A 137 -0.11 6.04 2.24
CA ALA A 137 -0.48 7.30 1.60
C ALA A 137 0.69 7.91 0.80
N ARG A 138 1.92 7.83 1.29
CA ARG A 138 3.10 8.29 0.54
C ARG A 138 3.31 7.51 -0.76
N ILE A 139 3.09 6.19 -0.76
CA ILE A 139 3.15 5.36 -1.97
C ILE A 139 2.06 5.79 -2.96
N VAL A 140 0.83 6.02 -2.50
CA VAL A 140 -0.26 6.55 -3.34
C VAL A 140 0.16 7.86 -4.00
N LEU A 141 0.71 8.81 -3.24
CA LEU A 141 1.14 10.10 -3.77
C LEU A 141 2.26 9.96 -4.80
N SER A 142 3.26 9.12 -4.53
CA SER A 142 4.35 8.83 -5.47
C SER A 142 3.83 8.18 -6.76
N PHE A 143 2.87 7.26 -6.65
CA PHE A 143 2.24 6.65 -7.82
C PHE A 143 1.48 7.68 -8.67
N LEU A 144 0.65 8.53 -8.04
CA LEU A 144 -0.13 9.56 -8.72
C LEU A 144 0.75 10.58 -9.46
N GLU A 145 1.89 10.95 -8.86
CA GLU A 145 2.90 11.79 -9.50
C GLU A 145 3.53 11.08 -10.71
N ALA A 146 3.94 9.81 -10.55
CA ALA A 146 4.57 9.02 -11.62
C ALA A 146 3.67 8.85 -12.85
N ILE A 147 2.34 8.79 -12.67
CA ILE A 147 1.38 8.69 -13.78
C ILE A 147 0.82 10.04 -14.25
N GLY A 148 1.34 11.17 -13.72
CA GLY A 148 0.95 12.51 -14.14
C GLY A 148 -0.43 12.97 -13.66
N MET A 149 -1.03 12.29 -12.70
CA MET A 149 -2.29 12.69 -12.06
C MET A 149 -2.07 13.69 -10.91
N ARG A 150 -0.82 13.97 -10.54
CA ARG A 150 -0.43 14.98 -9.56
C ARG A 150 0.87 15.67 -10.00
N LYS A 151 1.03 16.93 -9.64
CA LYS A 151 2.24 17.76 -9.85
C LYS A 151 2.76 18.29 -8.53
#